data_AF-A0A1B7NYH8-F1
#
_entry.id   AF-A0A1B7NYH8-F1
#
_cell.length_a   1.000
_cell.length_b   1.000
_cell.length_c   1.000
_cell.angle_alpha   90.00
_cell.angle_beta   90.00
_cell.angle_gamma   90.00
#
_symmetry.space_group_name_H-M   'P 1'
#
loop_
_entity.id
_entity.type
_entity.pdbx_description
1 polymer ?
#
loop_
_entity_poly.entity_id
_entity_poly.type
_entity_poly.pdbx_seq_one_letter_code
_entity_poly.pdbx_strand_id
1 'polypeptide(L)'
;MSLSTTTTTTTTTTTSSSSSSSSSTRIGTATAQAAPLTSSTAAGGLTSASSVARYLKRTPFAARDVQRIQLGSTNFTYRLFLEKPYGENAVRTAILKYAASHTADESAVEFSADRQIYEARAMTRIPWNLLMVVPPPLPLSLPLPLPGGNTSTATTATTATTTTTNNNNNNSTERWRTLTSTKLRVPELYMEDANSHVIIMEDGTPRPGSDEVWQERAHSARIFFEEVPPSHQKYETAGVIGLLLGSFLARLHNWGSSQENTALALASFAGNNSAKDLTIRETFTDFFASVEQTGFLVPEALRAELESRLNGLEELVRNNLETVVMGDFWPGNILLSFTDKAELDRLSVIDWEFTMLAPAFLDVGNFIGEVFLIHYFESNDAVYIVLLEAFINAYRSLVQALDPEKILAYAGAHIMLALPRRIESVKSRATRENSGPMVEQVLKFITDPKLATQKSDGGGETSDVFEGVLALMRERQTRSLD
;
A
#
# COMPACT_ATOMS: atom_id res chain seq x y z
N MET A 1 35.02 -45.78 7.99
CA MET A 1 35.61 -46.99 8.59
C MET A 1 36.24 -46.55 9.92
N SER A 2 35.47 -46.49 11.00
CA SER A 2 35.22 -47.59 11.97
C SER A 2 36.51 -47.92 12.75
N LEU A 3 36.63 -47.87 14.07
CA LEU A 3 35.71 -47.74 15.20
C LEU A 3 36.49 -47.13 16.39
N SER A 4 35.82 -46.41 17.29
CA SER A 4 36.17 -46.47 18.71
C SER A 4 34.91 -46.28 19.55
N THR A 5 34.73 -47.21 20.47
CA THR A 5 33.62 -47.35 21.41
C THR A 5 33.75 -46.40 22.58
N THR A 6 32.66 -45.75 22.99
CA THR A 6 32.52 -45.25 24.36
C THR A 6 31.06 -45.34 24.81
N THR A 7 30.88 -46.11 25.88
CA THR A 7 29.67 -46.37 26.66
C THR A 7 29.18 -45.09 27.34
N THR A 8 27.87 -44.84 27.36
CA THR A 8 27.29 -43.88 28.33
C THR A 8 25.93 -44.37 28.81
N THR A 9 25.83 -44.36 30.14
CA THR A 9 24.83 -44.96 31.01
C THR A 9 23.55 -44.13 31.05
N THR A 10 22.41 -44.81 30.87
CA THR A 10 21.06 -44.26 31.01
C THR A 10 20.71 -44.08 32.49
N THR A 11 20.28 -42.88 32.89
CA THR A 11 19.62 -42.67 34.19
C THR A 11 18.29 -41.97 33.96
N THR A 12 17.22 -42.72 34.16
CA THR A 12 15.82 -42.29 34.20
C THR A 12 15.55 -41.64 35.56
N THR A 13 15.02 -40.42 35.57
CA THR A 13 14.45 -39.83 36.79
C THR A 13 13.06 -39.30 36.49
N THR A 14 12.08 -40.01 37.06
CA THR A 14 10.68 -39.65 37.22
C THR A 14 10.54 -38.58 38.30
N THR A 15 9.79 -37.51 38.04
CA THR A 15 9.17 -36.72 39.12
C THR A 15 7.80 -36.20 38.71
N SER A 16 6.91 -36.39 39.66
CA SER A 16 5.45 -36.26 39.70
C SER A 16 4.92 -34.83 39.67
N SER A 17 3.72 -34.73 39.11
CA SER A 17 2.76 -33.64 39.19
C SER A 17 2.26 -33.36 40.61
N SER A 18 2.11 -32.07 40.94
CA SER A 18 1.18 -31.62 41.98
C SER A 18 0.55 -30.28 41.58
N SER A 19 -0.77 -30.31 41.45
CA SER A 19 -1.66 -29.19 41.19
C SER A 19 -1.87 -28.35 42.44
N SER A 20 -1.94 -27.03 42.27
CA SER A 20 -2.63 -26.15 43.23
C SER A 20 -3.36 -25.04 42.48
N SER A 21 -4.64 -24.92 42.80
CA SER A 21 -5.64 -24.05 42.21
C SER A 21 -5.80 -22.77 43.02
N SER A 22 -5.80 -21.61 42.38
CA SER A 22 -6.36 -20.38 42.95
C SER A 22 -7.13 -19.60 41.89
N SER A 23 -8.41 -19.38 42.19
CA SER A 23 -9.44 -18.74 41.38
C SER A 23 -9.28 -17.21 41.30
N SER A 24 -9.46 -16.64 40.11
CA SER A 24 -9.89 -15.24 39.95
C SER A 24 -10.82 -15.08 38.74
N THR A 25 -12.10 -14.88 39.05
CA THR A 25 -13.14 -14.07 38.38
C THR A 25 -13.10 -13.92 36.85
N ARG A 26 -14.02 -14.63 36.19
CA ARG A 26 -14.39 -14.46 34.77
C ARG A 26 -15.23 -13.19 34.56
N ILE A 27 -14.81 -12.34 33.63
CA ILE A 27 -15.68 -11.44 32.86
C ILE A 27 -15.71 -12.02 31.44
N GLY A 28 -16.89 -12.38 30.94
CA GLY A 28 -17.07 -13.11 29.69
C GLY A 28 -17.05 -12.20 28.47
N THR A 29 -16.19 -12.53 27.50
CA THR A 29 -16.35 -12.18 26.08
C THR A 29 -16.48 -13.49 25.31
N ALA A 30 -17.61 -13.68 24.64
CA ALA A 30 -17.93 -14.88 23.88
C ALA A 30 -17.09 -14.91 22.60
N THR A 31 -15.90 -15.51 22.67
CA THR A 31 -15.20 -16.04 21.49
C THR A 31 -15.67 -17.48 21.31
N ALA A 32 -16.43 -17.74 20.25
CA ALA A 32 -16.72 -19.10 19.83
C ALA A 32 -15.42 -19.75 19.35
N GLN A 33 -14.76 -20.51 20.22
CA GLN A 33 -13.64 -21.39 19.86
C GLN A 33 -14.15 -22.48 18.91
N ALA A 34 -13.79 -22.39 17.64
CA ALA A 34 -13.84 -23.52 16.72
C ALA A 34 -12.77 -24.54 17.12
N ALA A 35 -13.14 -25.83 17.15
CA ALA A 35 -12.25 -26.94 17.44
C ALA A 35 -11.09 -27.05 16.42
N PRO A 36 -9.92 -27.60 16.81
CA PRO A 36 -8.77 -27.72 15.91
C PRO A 36 -9.10 -28.69 14.75
N LEU A 37 -9.16 -28.14 13.54
CA LEU A 37 -9.36 -28.91 12.30
C LEU A 37 -8.07 -29.67 11.96
N THR A 38 -8.13 -30.99 12.00
CA THR A 38 -7.05 -31.86 11.49
C THR A 38 -6.87 -31.65 9.98
N SER A 39 -5.63 -31.36 9.58
CA SER A 39 -5.20 -31.06 8.22
C SER A 39 -5.53 -32.20 7.24
N SER A 40 -6.49 -31.95 6.37
CA SER A 40 -6.72 -32.71 5.14
C SER A 40 -6.75 -31.72 3.99
N THR A 41 -5.70 -30.93 3.82
CA THR A 41 -5.41 -30.30 2.53
C THR A 41 -5.06 -31.44 1.57
N ALA A 42 -5.95 -31.69 0.62
CA ALA A 42 -5.70 -32.63 -0.47
C ALA A 42 -4.39 -32.24 -1.20
N ALA A 43 -3.78 -33.18 -1.91
CA ALA A 43 -2.46 -33.09 -2.56
C ALA A 43 -2.29 -32.01 -3.65
N GLY A 44 -3.00 -30.88 -3.59
CA GLY A 44 -2.92 -29.76 -4.54
C GLY A 44 -3.39 -28.40 -3.99
N GLY A 45 -3.53 -28.24 -2.66
CA GLY A 45 -3.94 -26.96 -2.04
C GLY A 45 -5.33 -26.46 -2.46
N LEU A 46 -5.59 -25.16 -2.28
CA LEU A 46 -6.84 -24.50 -2.67
C LEU A 46 -6.70 -23.71 -3.98
N THR A 47 -6.15 -24.37 -5.01
CA THR A 47 -5.82 -23.77 -6.31
C THR A 47 -6.96 -23.83 -7.33
N SER A 48 -8.08 -24.47 -7.01
CA SER A 48 -9.28 -24.56 -7.87
C SER A 48 -10.56 -24.21 -7.13
N ALA A 49 -11.56 -23.67 -7.84
CA ALA A 49 -12.88 -23.36 -7.28
C ALA A 49 -13.54 -24.58 -6.61
N SER A 50 -13.40 -25.78 -7.19
CA SER A 50 -13.90 -27.02 -6.63
C SER A 50 -13.22 -27.41 -5.30
N SER A 51 -11.92 -27.18 -5.17
CA SER A 51 -11.19 -27.41 -3.91
C SER A 51 -11.62 -26.43 -2.82
N VAL A 52 -11.81 -25.16 -3.19
CA VAL A 52 -12.31 -24.10 -2.30
C VAL A 52 -13.73 -24.40 -1.85
N ALA A 53 -14.66 -24.74 -2.75
CA ALA A 53 -16.03 -25.09 -2.39
C ALA A 53 -16.08 -26.26 -1.40
N ARG A 54 -15.19 -27.26 -1.53
CA ARG A 54 -15.10 -28.37 -0.58
C ARG A 54 -14.58 -27.93 0.79
N TYR A 55 -13.58 -27.05 0.82
CA TYR A 55 -13.06 -26.45 2.06
C TYR A 55 -14.16 -25.67 2.80
N LEU A 56 -14.88 -24.80 2.07
CA LEU A 56 -15.89 -23.91 2.63
C LEU A 56 -17.07 -24.62 3.29
N LYS A 57 -17.43 -25.84 2.86
CA LYS A 57 -18.50 -26.65 3.48
C LYS A 57 -18.30 -26.90 4.98
N ARG A 58 -17.08 -26.75 5.49
CA ARG A 58 -16.73 -26.94 6.90
C ARG A 58 -16.62 -25.61 7.67
N THR A 59 -16.98 -24.51 7.03
CA THR A 59 -16.88 -23.15 7.58
C THR A 59 -18.25 -22.47 7.55
N PRO A 60 -18.45 -21.35 8.27
CA PRO A 60 -19.65 -20.52 8.13
C PRO A 60 -19.86 -19.93 6.71
N PHE A 61 -18.84 -19.99 5.85
CA PHE A 61 -18.83 -19.42 4.50
C PHE A 61 -19.14 -20.43 3.41
N ALA A 62 -19.95 -21.46 3.70
CA ALA A 62 -20.47 -22.35 2.68
C ALA A 62 -21.07 -21.52 1.52
N ALA A 63 -20.61 -21.80 0.31
CA ALA A 63 -20.88 -20.97 -0.86
C ALA A 63 -21.70 -21.73 -1.91
N ARG A 64 -22.75 -21.08 -2.42
CA ARG A 64 -23.57 -21.58 -3.53
C ARG A 64 -22.81 -21.53 -4.85
N ASP A 65 -21.87 -20.59 -4.97
CA ASP A 65 -20.99 -20.43 -6.11
C ASP A 65 -19.62 -19.88 -5.68
N VAL A 66 -18.56 -20.31 -6.36
CA VAL A 66 -17.17 -19.92 -6.11
C VAL A 66 -16.53 -19.57 -7.44
N GLN A 67 -16.17 -18.29 -7.59
CA GLN A 67 -15.62 -17.77 -8.84
C GLN A 67 -14.16 -17.38 -8.66
N ARG A 68 -13.29 -17.88 -9.54
CA ARG A 68 -11.87 -17.49 -9.54
C ARG A 68 -11.74 -16.04 -10.01
N ILE A 69 -11.00 -15.22 -9.26
CA ILE A 69 -10.53 -13.92 -9.72
C ILE A 69 -9.11 -14.13 -10.26
N GLN A 70 -8.90 -13.83 -11.54
CA GLN A 70 -7.60 -13.95 -12.23
C GLN A 70 -6.86 -12.61 -12.28
N LEU A 71 -7.01 -11.81 -11.22
CA LEU A 71 -6.35 -10.52 -11.07
C LEU A 71 -5.45 -10.62 -9.83
N GLY A 72 -4.16 -10.33 -10.01
CA GLY A 72 -3.11 -10.48 -8.98
C GLY A 72 -2.19 -11.67 -9.28
N SER A 73 -0.90 -11.51 -8.95
CA SER A 73 0.15 -12.44 -9.35
C SER A 73 0.55 -13.46 -8.29
N THR A 74 0.26 -13.17 -7.02
CA THR A 74 0.82 -13.87 -5.86
C THR A 74 -0.13 -14.89 -5.24
N ASN A 75 -1.41 -14.57 -5.13
CA ASN A 75 -2.38 -15.36 -4.38
C ASN A 75 -3.47 -15.97 -5.23
N PHE A 76 -4.01 -17.07 -4.71
CA PHE A 76 -5.19 -17.69 -5.25
C PHE A 76 -6.45 -17.03 -4.70
N THR A 77 -7.00 -16.07 -5.45
CA THR A 77 -8.16 -15.26 -5.01
C THR A 77 -9.48 -15.77 -5.60
N TYR A 78 -10.51 -15.88 -4.77
CA TYR A 78 -11.85 -16.33 -5.16
C TYR A 78 -12.92 -15.41 -4.58
N ARG A 79 -13.94 -15.12 -5.39
CA ARG A 79 -15.19 -14.55 -4.91
C ARG A 79 -16.12 -15.68 -4.49
N LEU A 80 -16.70 -15.52 -3.31
CA LEU A 80 -17.66 -16.44 -2.72
C LEU A 80 -19.05 -15.83 -2.81
N PHE A 81 -20.02 -16.58 -3.32
CA PHE A 81 -21.44 -16.26 -3.19
C PHE A 81 -22.01 -17.17 -2.11
N LEU A 82 -22.36 -16.59 -0.96
CA LEU A 82 -22.66 -17.38 0.24
C LEU A 82 -24.05 -18.05 0.14
N GLU A 83 -24.18 -19.26 0.67
CA GLU A 83 -25.48 -19.94 0.80
C GLU A 83 -26.38 -19.23 1.81
N LYS A 84 -25.78 -18.71 2.89
CA LYS A 84 -26.45 -17.95 3.95
C LYS A 84 -25.73 -16.63 4.16
N PRO A 85 -26.45 -15.53 4.46
CA PRO A 85 -25.82 -14.27 4.84
C PRO A 85 -24.90 -14.43 6.06
N TYR A 86 -23.80 -13.69 6.09
CA TYR A 86 -22.82 -13.70 7.20
C TYR A 86 -22.83 -12.37 7.97
N GLY A 87 -22.59 -12.45 9.29
CA GLY A 87 -22.44 -11.28 10.17
C GLY A 87 -23.71 -10.44 10.36
N GLU A 88 -23.58 -9.36 11.12
CA GLU A 88 -24.69 -8.45 11.44
C GLU A 88 -25.22 -7.71 10.21
N ASN A 89 -24.34 -7.39 9.26
CA ASN A 89 -24.68 -6.73 8.00
C ASN A 89 -25.31 -7.68 6.97
N ALA A 90 -25.48 -8.97 7.31
CA ALA A 90 -26.04 -9.99 6.43
C ALA A 90 -25.37 -10.01 5.03
N VAL A 91 -24.03 -9.96 5.01
CA VAL A 91 -23.27 -9.93 3.76
C VAL A 91 -23.47 -11.22 2.98
N ARG A 92 -23.62 -11.11 1.65
CA ARG A 92 -23.93 -12.25 0.77
C ARG A 92 -22.77 -12.69 -0.10
N THR A 93 -21.69 -11.91 -0.11
CA THR A 93 -20.44 -12.24 -0.78
C THR A 93 -19.26 -11.98 0.12
N ALA A 94 -18.16 -12.67 -0.18
CA ALA A 94 -16.88 -12.53 0.50
C ALA A 94 -15.74 -12.85 -0.48
N ILE A 95 -14.53 -12.42 -0.15
CA ILE A 95 -13.32 -12.78 -0.88
C ILE A 95 -12.52 -13.78 -0.06
N LEU A 96 -12.16 -14.91 -0.67
CA LEU A 96 -11.18 -15.84 -0.13
C LEU A 96 -9.85 -15.62 -0.83
N LYS A 97 -8.77 -15.43 -0.07
CA LYS A 97 -7.40 -15.51 -0.58
C LYS A 97 -6.71 -16.72 0.04
N TYR A 98 -6.04 -17.49 -0.81
CA TYR A 98 -5.19 -18.61 -0.44
C TYR A 98 -3.77 -18.35 -0.94
N ALA A 99 -2.81 -18.43 -0.02
CA ALA A 99 -1.39 -18.33 -0.34
C ALA A 99 -0.78 -19.73 -0.48
N ALA A 100 -0.26 -20.06 -1.66
CA ALA A 100 0.60 -21.22 -1.86
C ALA A 100 2.07 -20.86 -1.53
N SER A 101 2.97 -21.85 -1.48
CA SER A 101 4.42 -21.62 -1.31
C SER A 101 5.12 -21.01 -2.54
N HIS A 102 4.34 -20.55 -3.51
CA HIS A 102 4.75 -19.92 -4.77
C HIS A 102 3.73 -18.84 -5.15
N THR A 103 4.07 -18.02 -6.14
CA THR A 103 3.15 -17.03 -6.72
C THR A 103 2.10 -17.72 -7.60
N ALA A 104 0.90 -17.17 -7.68
CA ALA A 104 -0.22 -17.78 -8.41
C ALA A 104 -0.02 -17.75 -9.94
N ASP A 105 0.64 -16.72 -10.46
CA ASP A 105 0.90 -16.56 -11.90
C ASP A 105 2.14 -17.34 -12.36
N GLU A 106 3.16 -17.47 -11.50
CA GLU A 106 4.44 -18.10 -11.84
C GLU A 106 4.87 -19.09 -10.76
N SER A 107 4.45 -20.35 -10.89
CA SER A 107 4.77 -21.40 -9.90
C SER A 107 6.27 -21.65 -9.65
N ALA A 108 7.15 -21.15 -10.52
CA ALA A 108 8.61 -21.21 -10.36
C ALA A 108 9.16 -20.14 -9.39
N VAL A 109 8.39 -19.08 -9.13
CA VAL A 109 8.76 -18.03 -8.17
C VAL A 109 8.27 -18.44 -6.78
N GLU A 110 9.21 -18.88 -5.95
CA GLU A 110 8.93 -19.21 -4.56
C GLU A 110 8.54 -17.96 -3.76
N PHE A 111 7.46 -18.07 -2.99
CA PHE A 111 7.04 -17.02 -2.08
C PHE A 111 6.31 -17.65 -0.88
N SER A 112 6.75 -17.33 0.33
CA SER A 112 6.21 -17.97 1.54
C SER A 112 4.71 -17.77 1.67
N ALA A 113 3.99 -18.85 1.98
CA ALA A 113 2.56 -18.81 2.25
C ALA A 113 2.22 -18.03 3.53
N ASP A 114 3.21 -17.83 4.43
CA ASP A 114 3.06 -17.02 5.64
C ASP A 114 2.76 -15.54 5.34
N ARG A 115 2.96 -15.06 4.10
CA ARG A 115 2.52 -13.73 3.67
C ARG A 115 1.04 -13.45 3.99
N GLN A 116 0.21 -14.51 4.00
CA GLN A 116 -1.20 -14.40 4.33
C GLN A 116 -1.45 -13.98 5.79
N ILE A 117 -0.56 -14.36 6.71
CA ILE A 117 -0.60 -13.94 8.12
C ILE A 117 -0.36 -12.42 8.21
N TYR A 118 0.55 -11.88 7.40
CA TYR A 118 0.87 -10.45 7.43
C TYR A 118 -0.26 -9.60 6.84
N GLU A 119 -0.94 -10.08 5.79
CA GLU A 119 -2.17 -9.46 5.28
C GLU A 119 -3.29 -9.47 6.34
N ALA A 120 -3.49 -10.59 7.05
CA ALA A 120 -4.44 -10.67 8.15
C ALA A 120 -4.09 -9.71 9.31
N ARG A 121 -2.80 -9.60 9.65
CA ARG A 121 -2.31 -8.66 10.66
C ARG A 121 -2.48 -7.21 10.23
N ALA A 122 -2.26 -6.86 8.97
CA ALA A 122 -2.50 -5.51 8.48
C ALA A 122 -3.96 -5.10 8.71
N MET A 123 -4.93 -5.99 8.45
CA MET A 123 -6.36 -5.72 8.68
C MET A 123 -6.75 -5.63 10.16
N THR A 124 -6.06 -6.35 11.06
CA THR A 124 -6.50 -6.54 12.46
C THR A 124 -5.64 -5.85 13.53
N ARG A 125 -4.36 -5.60 13.26
CA ARG A 125 -3.40 -5.04 14.22
C ARG A 125 -3.20 -3.55 14.05
N ILE A 126 -3.43 -3.03 12.85
CA ILE A 126 -3.38 -1.59 12.59
C ILE A 126 -4.73 -1.00 13.00
N PRO A 127 -4.76 0.04 13.86
CA PRO A 127 -6.01 0.61 14.35
C PRO A 127 -6.62 1.54 13.31
N TRP A 128 -7.14 0.98 12.21
CA TRP A 128 -7.65 1.73 11.07
C TRP A 128 -8.72 2.76 11.43
N ASN A 129 -9.59 2.43 12.38
CA ASN A 129 -10.58 3.35 12.92
C ASN A 129 -9.96 4.60 13.57
N LEU A 130 -8.76 4.51 14.15
CA LEU A 130 -8.02 5.64 14.70
C LEU A 130 -7.22 6.38 13.63
N LEU A 131 -6.65 5.67 12.65
CA LEU A 131 -5.86 6.29 11.58
C LEU A 131 -6.71 7.01 10.53
N MET A 132 -7.96 6.59 10.37
CA MET A 132 -8.89 7.19 9.42
C MET A 132 -9.68 8.36 10.03
N VAL A 133 -9.56 8.61 11.34
CA VAL A 133 -10.16 9.76 12.03
C VAL A 133 -9.06 10.78 12.34
N VAL A 134 -9.28 12.05 12.01
CA VAL A 134 -8.32 13.12 12.36
C VAL A 134 -8.60 13.54 13.81
N PRO A 135 -7.61 13.51 14.73
CA PRO A 135 -7.79 14.07 16.06
C PRO A 135 -8.09 15.58 15.97
N PRO A 136 -8.91 16.14 16.87
CA PRO A 136 -9.18 17.58 16.88
C PRO A 136 -7.87 18.36 17.03
N PRO A 137 -7.76 19.58 16.46
CA PRO A 137 -6.57 20.40 16.65
C PRO A 137 -6.34 20.61 18.14
N LEU A 138 -5.09 20.47 18.58
CA LEU A 138 -4.70 20.79 19.95
C LEU A 138 -5.15 22.23 20.27
N PRO A 139 -5.77 22.49 21.43
CA PRO A 139 -6.11 23.85 21.81
C PRO A 139 -4.81 24.66 21.83
N LEU A 140 -4.84 25.81 21.14
CA LEU A 140 -3.74 26.78 21.14
C LEU A 140 -3.25 26.96 22.58
N SER A 141 -2.01 26.55 22.84
CA SER A 141 -1.38 26.70 24.15
C SER A 141 -1.49 28.17 24.57
N LEU A 142 -2.17 28.41 25.70
CA LEU A 142 -2.32 29.71 26.31
C LEU A 142 -0.94 30.37 26.44
N PRO A 143 -0.79 31.67 26.12
CA PRO A 143 0.50 32.34 26.28
C PRO A 143 0.90 32.29 27.76
N LEU A 144 2.11 31.83 28.04
CA LEU A 144 2.74 31.99 29.35
C LEU A 144 2.77 33.50 29.70
N PRO A 145 2.41 33.91 30.92
CA PRO A 145 2.47 35.31 31.30
C PRO A 145 3.93 35.73 31.46
N LEU A 146 4.38 36.70 30.65
CA LEU A 146 5.62 37.43 30.91
C LEU A 146 5.42 38.42 32.07
N PRO A 147 6.42 38.61 32.95
CA PRO A 147 6.28 39.41 34.15
C PRO A 147 6.54 40.90 33.93
N GLY A 148 5.62 41.74 34.44
CA GLY A 148 5.91 43.07 34.98
C GLY A 148 6.04 44.26 34.01
N GLY A 149 5.29 45.33 34.29
CA GLY A 149 5.56 46.66 33.69
C GLY A 149 4.37 47.63 33.72
N ASN A 150 4.43 48.60 34.63
CA ASN A 150 3.39 49.55 35.02
C ASN A 150 3.03 50.68 34.01
N THR A 151 1.74 51.05 34.06
CA THR A 151 1.12 52.41 34.06
C THR A 151 1.29 53.43 32.91
N SER A 152 0.12 53.81 32.37
CA SER A 152 -0.46 55.18 32.28
C SER A 152 -0.66 55.85 30.90
N THR A 153 -1.96 56.17 30.70
CA THR A 153 -2.60 57.37 30.11
C THR A 153 -2.64 57.64 28.60
N ALA A 154 -3.90 57.60 28.11
CA ALA A 154 -4.60 58.52 27.19
C ALA A 154 -4.09 58.67 25.74
N THR A 155 -4.97 58.43 24.75
CA THR A 155 -5.85 59.45 24.12
C THR A 155 -6.55 58.84 22.89
N THR A 156 -7.81 59.22 22.71
CA THR A 156 -8.72 58.97 21.59
C THR A 156 -8.16 59.38 20.23
N ALA A 157 -8.25 58.53 19.20
CA ALA A 157 -8.56 58.95 17.82
C ALA A 157 -8.81 57.75 16.89
N THR A 158 -9.97 57.80 16.27
CA THR A 158 -10.51 56.94 15.22
C THR A 158 -9.66 56.96 13.96
N THR A 159 -9.27 55.80 13.42
CA THR A 159 -9.09 55.64 11.97
C THR A 159 -9.35 54.18 11.58
N ALA A 160 -10.27 54.00 10.64
CA ALA A 160 -10.64 52.72 10.07
C ALA A 160 -9.44 52.06 9.37
N THR A 161 -9.23 50.77 9.62
CA THR A 161 -8.47 49.91 8.71
C THR A 161 -9.22 48.60 8.62
N THR A 162 -9.86 48.39 7.48
CA THR A 162 -10.52 47.16 7.10
C THR A 162 -9.49 46.04 7.03
N THR A 163 -9.39 45.22 8.08
CA THR A 163 -8.67 43.95 8.02
C THR A 163 -9.68 42.88 7.59
N THR A 164 -9.72 42.60 6.29
CA THR A 164 -10.40 41.43 5.73
C THR A 164 -9.57 40.21 6.11
N THR A 165 -9.81 39.62 7.29
CA THR A 165 -9.31 38.28 7.62
C THR A 165 -10.06 37.25 6.79
N ASN A 166 -9.33 36.62 5.87
CA ASN A 166 -9.78 35.51 5.03
C ASN A 166 -10.32 34.35 5.89
N ASN A 167 -11.63 34.16 5.87
CA ASN A 167 -12.36 33.06 6.52
C ASN A 167 -12.33 31.73 5.73
N ASN A 168 -11.52 31.62 4.67
CA ASN A 168 -11.56 30.47 3.75
C ASN A 168 -10.78 29.23 4.24
N ASN A 169 -9.87 29.35 5.21
CA ASN A 169 -9.04 28.22 5.65
C ASN A 169 -9.72 27.27 6.64
N ASN A 170 -10.73 27.73 7.39
CA ASN A 170 -11.42 26.88 8.37
C ASN A 170 -12.43 25.93 7.69
N ASN A 171 -13.19 26.43 6.71
CA ASN A 171 -14.05 25.57 5.89
C ASN A 171 -13.21 24.58 5.09
N SER A 172 -12.02 25.00 4.64
CA SER A 172 -11.11 24.16 3.87
C SER A 172 -10.32 23.13 4.67
N THR A 173 -10.45 23.09 5.99
CA THR A 173 -9.78 22.06 6.80
C THR A 173 -10.82 21.05 7.28
N GLU A 174 -12.03 21.53 7.59
CA GLU A 174 -13.08 20.70 8.17
C GLU A 174 -13.71 19.71 7.18
N ARG A 175 -14.02 20.13 5.94
CA ARG A 175 -14.51 19.19 4.89
C ARG A 175 -13.49 18.09 4.51
N TRP A 176 -12.20 18.24 4.83
CA TRP A 176 -11.11 17.33 4.48
C TRP A 176 -11.03 16.21 5.50
N ARG A 177 -11.19 16.56 6.78
CA ARG A 177 -11.37 15.60 7.88
C ARG A 177 -12.57 14.71 7.62
N THR A 178 -13.69 15.30 7.20
CA THR A 178 -14.91 14.56 6.88
C THR A 178 -14.74 13.62 5.68
N LEU A 179 -14.10 14.07 4.59
CA LEU A 179 -13.86 13.25 3.40
C LEU A 179 -12.93 12.05 3.68
N THR A 180 -11.84 12.26 4.41
CA THR A 180 -10.86 11.20 4.72
C THR A 180 -11.44 10.10 5.61
N SER A 181 -12.24 10.46 6.61
CA SER A 181 -12.84 9.50 7.54
C SER A 181 -14.01 8.71 6.96
N THR A 182 -14.79 9.33 6.07
CA THR A 182 -16.02 8.70 5.56
C THR A 182 -15.78 7.75 4.39
N LYS A 183 -14.79 8.01 3.52
CA LYS A 183 -14.65 7.30 2.24
C LYS A 183 -13.58 6.22 2.21
N LEU A 184 -12.48 6.37 2.96
CA LEU A 184 -11.34 5.46 2.88
C LEU A 184 -11.53 4.25 3.81
N ARG A 185 -11.21 3.04 3.33
CA ARG A 185 -11.36 1.77 4.05
C ARG A 185 -10.21 0.79 3.77
N VAL A 186 -10.08 -0.19 4.66
CA VAL A 186 -9.35 -1.45 4.47
C VAL A 186 -10.38 -2.57 4.68
N PRO A 187 -10.37 -3.65 3.89
CA PRO A 187 -11.36 -4.72 4.03
C PRO A 187 -11.44 -5.27 5.46
N GLU A 188 -12.66 -5.56 5.91
CA GLU A 188 -12.85 -6.31 7.16
C GLU A 188 -12.39 -7.77 6.99
N LEU A 189 -11.57 -8.27 7.92
CA LEU A 189 -11.22 -9.68 7.97
C LEU A 189 -12.34 -10.46 8.68
N TYR A 190 -12.97 -11.40 7.98
CA TYR A 190 -14.02 -12.24 8.56
C TYR A 190 -13.48 -13.54 9.17
N MET A 191 -12.43 -14.13 8.59
CA MET A 191 -11.84 -15.38 9.06
C MET A 191 -10.37 -15.48 8.65
N GLU A 192 -9.54 -16.00 9.56
CA GLU A 192 -8.16 -16.42 9.30
C GLU A 192 -8.04 -17.92 9.62
N ASP A 193 -7.50 -18.69 8.69
CA ASP A 193 -7.03 -20.06 8.90
C ASP A 193 -5.55 -20.11 8.53
N ALA A 194 -4.71 -19.77 9.51
CA ALA A 194 -3.26 -19.67 9.35
C ALA A 194 -2.62 -21.02 8.97
N ASN A 195 -3.18 -22.15 9.41
CA ASN A 195 -2.66 -23.48 9.09
C ASN A 195 -2.87 -23.84 7.61
N SER A 196 -3.95 -23.35 7.01
CA SER A 196 -4.24 -23.53 5.59
C SER A 196 -3.77 -22.35 4.74
N HIS A 197 -3.18 -21.30 5.35
CA HIS A 197 -2.82 -20.03 4.70
C HIS A 197 -3.99 -19.40 3.94
N VAL A 198 -5.16 -19.34 4.60
CA VAL A 198 -6.40 -18.80 4.05
C VAL A 198 -6.87 -17.61 4.87
N ILE A 199 -7.30 -16.56 4.17
CA ILE A 199 -8.18 -15.54 4.75
C ILE A 199 -9.50 -15.49 3.99
N ILE A 200 -10.55 -15.11 4.71
CA ILE A 200 -11.83 -14.68 4.13
C ILE A 200 -12.09 -13.26 4.63
N MET A 201 -12.32 -12.33 3.70
CA MET A 201 -12.47 -10.91 3.99
C MET A 201 -13.65 -10.29 3.22
N GLU A 202 -13.97 -9.06 3.56
CA GLU A 202 -14.97 -8.23 2.90
C GLU A 202 -14.76 -8.19 1.38
N ASP A 203 -15.85 -8.41 0.65
CA ASP A 203 -15.90 -8.13 -0.78
C ASP A 203 -16.21 -6.65 -0.98
N GLY A 204 -15.22 -5.89 -1.46
CA GLY A 204 -15.35 -4.46 -1.69
C GLY A 204 -16.17 -4.08 -2.93
N THR A 205 -16.70 -5.06 -3.67
CA THR A 205 -17.33 -4.87 -5.00
C THR A 205 -18.88 -4.91 -5.10
N PRO A 206 -19.66 -5.49 -4.16
CA PRO A 206 -21.12 -5.45 -4.23
C PRO A 206 -21.68 -4.03 -4.07
N ARG A 207 -22.85 -3.77 -4.67
CA ARG A 207 -23.61 -2.55 -4.36
C ARG A 207 -24.19 -2.64 -2.94
N PRO A 208 -24.20 -1.55 -2.16
CA PRO A 208 -24.91 -1.52 -0.89
C PRO A 208 -26.37 -1.98 -1.05
N GLY A 209 -26.77 -3.04 -0.33
CA GLY A 209 -28.14 -3.57 -0.37
C GLY A 209 -28.51 -4.44 -1.57
N SER A 210 -27.55 -4.86 -2.41
CA SER A 210 -27.79 -5.78 -3.53
C SER A 210 -26.96 -7.06 -3.41
N ASP A 211 -27.54 -8.18 -3.86
CA ASP A 211 -26.84 -9.46 -4.10
C ASP A 211 -26.12 -9.48 -5.45
N GLU A 212 -26.36 -8.47 -6.30
CA GLU A 212 -25.72 -8.33 -7.60
C GLU A 212 -24.29 -7.84 -7.42
N VAL A 213 -23.38 -8.66 -7.92
CA VAL A 213 -21.97 -8.34 -8.00
C VAL A 213 -21.68 -7.82 -9.40
N TRP A 214 -20.88 -6.76 -9.48
CA TRP A 214 -20.35 -6.30 -10.76
C TRP A 214 -19.46 -7.40 -11.35
N GLN A 215 -19.91 -8.02 -12.44
CA GLN A 215 -19.09 -8.93 -13.22
C GLN A 215 -18.17 -8.09 -14.11
N GLU A 216 -16.87 -8.33 -13.95
CA GLU A 216 -15.75 -7.77 -14.71
C GLU A 216 -15.35 -6.33 -14.30
N ARG A 217 -14.09 -6.17 -13.83
CA ARG A 217 -13.43 -4.87 -13.60
C ARG A 217 -14.11 -3.93 -12.61
N ALA A 218 -14.53 -4.43 -11.44
CA ALA A 218 -14.97 -3.55 -10.36
C ALA A 218 -13.89 -2.48 -10.09
N HIS A 219 -14.28 -1.22 -10.31
CA HIS A 219 -13.47 -0.03 -10.57
C HIS A 219 -12.18 0.09 -9.74
N SER A 220 -11.11 -0.61 -10.13
CA SER A 220 -9.79 -0.25 -9.60
C SER A 220 -9.50 1.19 -10.00
N ALA A 221 -8.73 1.91 -9.20
CA ALA A 221 -8.39 3.29 -9.53
C ALA A 221 -7.74 3.36 -10.92
N ARG A 222 -6.92 2.36 -11.27
CA ARG A 222 -6.37 2.19 -12.62
C ARG A 222 -7.46 2.13 -13.71
N ILE A 223 -8.46 1.25 -13.57
CA ILE A 223 -9.55 1.12 -14.55
C ILE A 223 -10.30 2.45 -14.68
N PHE A 224 -10.60 3.13 -13.56
CA PHE A 224 -11.23 4.44 -13.59
C PHE A 224 -10.40 5.47 -14.37
N PHE A 225 -9.08 5.52 -14.14
CA PHE A 225 -8.19 6.46 -14.82
C PHE A 225 -8.03 6.16 -16.32
N GLU A 226 -8.11 4.90 -16.74
CA GLU A 226 -7.95 4.49 -18.14
C GLU A 226 -9.27 4.55 -18.95
N GLU A 227 -10.39 4.11 -18.37
CA GLU A 227 -11.64 3.91 -19.13
C GLU A 227 -12.61 5.10 -19.06
N VAL A 228 -12.57 5.91 -17.99
CA VAL A 228 -13.44 7.08 -17.89
C VAL A 228 -12.92 8.20 -18.80
N PRO A 229 -13.72 8.80 -19.68
CA PRO A 229 -13.25 9.87 -20.56
C PRO A 229 -12.78 11.12 -19.80
N PRO A 230 -11.82 11.88 -20.37
CA PRO A 230 -11.40 13.19 -19.88
C PRO A 230 -12.59 14.11 -19.55
N SER A 231 -12.64 14.62 -18.33
CA SER A 231 -13.66 15.57 -17.88
C SER A 231 -13.20 16.31 -16.62
N HIS A 232 -13.79 17.47 -16.34
CA HIS A 232 -13.53 18.19 -15.09
C HIS A 232 -13.82 17.30 -13.86
N GLN A 233 -14.91 16.55 -13.88
CA GLN A 233 -15.29 15.64 -12.79
C GLN A 233 -14.31 14.49 -12.59
N LYS A 234 -13.74 13.93 -13.68
CA LYS A 234 -12.68 12.92 -13.60
C LYS A 234 -11.46 13.46 -12.87
N TYR A 235 -11.01 14.66 -13.23
CA TYR A 235 -9.82 15.29 -12.64
C TYR A 235 -10.05 15.70 -11.19
N GLU A 236 -11.22 16.26 -10.87
CA GLU A 236 -11.59 16.56 -9.48
C GLU A 236 -11.59 15.27 -8.63
N THR A 237 -12.17 14.20 -9.16
CA THR A 237 -12.18 12.88 -8.49
C THR A 237 -10.77 12.33 -8.30
N ALA A 238 -9.90 12.43 -9.31
CA ALA A 238 -8.50 11.99 -9.21
C ALA A 238 -7.72 12.80 -8.17
N GLY A 239 -7.95 14.11 -8.09
CA GLY A 239 -7.37 14.95 -7.03
C GLY A 239 -7.83 14.54 -5.63
N VAL A 240 -9.12 14.19 -5.47
CA VAL A 240 -9.64 13.64 -4.21
C VAL A 240 -8.98 12.29 -3.89
N ILE A 241 -8.85 11.39 -4.87
CA ILE A 241 -8.19 10.09 -4.67
C ILE A 241 -6.73 10.30 -4.24
N GLY A 242 -5.97 11.15 -4.93
CA GLY A 242 -4.57 11.44 -4.59
C GLY A 242 -4.45 12.00 -3.16
N LEU A 243 -5.28 12.98 -2.82
CA LEU A 243 -5.36 13.53 -1.46
C LEU A 243 -5.62 12.46 -0.40
N LEU A 244 -6.59 11.57 -0.65
CA LEU A 244 -6.95 10.50 0.28
C LEU A 244 -5.80 9.50 0.46
N LEU A 245 -5.17 9.06 -0.65
CA LEU A 245 -4.07 8.10 -0.63
C LEU A 245 -2.81 8.66 0.03
N GLY A 246 -2.43 9.91 -0.27
CA GLY A 246 -1.25 10.54 0.32
C GLY A 246 -1.45 10.76 1.82
N SER A 247 -2.66 11.16 2.22
CA SER A 247 -3.01 11.31 3.63
C SER A 247 -3.00 9.98 4.38
N PHE A 248 -3.53 8.93 3.74
CA PHE A 248 -3.59 7.59 4.30
C PHE A 248 -2.19 7.04 4.56
N LEU A 249 -1.32 7.10 3.56
CA LEU A 249 0.02 6.55 3.65
C LEU A 249 0.87 7.29 4.69
N ALA A 250 0.77 8.63 4.76
CA ALA A 250 1.45 9.41 5.80
C ALA A 250 1.02 9.00 7.22
N ARG A 251 -0.27 8.71 7.42
CA ARG A 251 -0.78 8.26 8.74
C ARG A 251 -0.33 6.86 9.09
N LEU A 252 -0.27 5.95 8.12
CA LEU A 252 0.31 4.62 8.31
C LEU A 252 1.77 4.73 8.74
N HIS A 253 2.57 5.54 8.02
CA HIS A 253 3.99 5.73 8.31
C HIS A 253 4.23 6.43 9.66
N ASN A 254 3.43 7.44 10.01
CA ASN A 254 3.49 8.08 11.33
C ASN A 254 3.09 7.12 12.45
N TRP A 255 2.12 6.25 12.22
CA TRP A 255 1.70 5.24 13.19
C TRP A 255 2.79 4.21 13.43
N GLY A 256 3.37 3.66 12.36
CA GLY A 256 4.39 2.62 12.43
C GLY A 256 5.73 3.09 13.00
N SER A 257 6.08 4.36 12.82
CA SER A 257 7.31 4.98 13.35
C SER A 257 7.15 5.53 14.78
N SER A 258 5.93 5.53 15.33
CA SER A 258 5.67 6.09 16.65
C SER A 258 6.30 5.21 17.75
N GLN A 259 6.88 5.85 18.77
CA GLN A 259 7.45 5.15 19.91
C GLN A 259 6.41 4.32 20.67
N GLU A 260 5.17 4.80 20.72
CA GLU A 260 4.04 4.12 21.38
C GLU A 260 3.68 2.81 20.67
N ASN A 261 3.77 2.77 19.34
CA ASN A 261 3.35 1.62 18.54
C ASN A 261 4.51 0.69 18.16
N THR A 262 5.77 1.09 18.39
CA THR A 262 6.98 0.37 17.94
C THR A 262 6.94 -1.12 18.32
N ALA A 263 6.58 -1.45 19.57
CA ALA A 263 6.53 -2.85 20.03
C ALA A 263 5.47 -3.68 19.26
N LEU A 264 4.30 -3.10 19.02
CA LEU A 264 3.22 -3.75 18.27
C LEU A 264 3.60 -3.91 16.78
N ALA A 265 4.19 -2.88 16.19
CA ALA A 265 4.65 -2.87 14.80
C ALA A 265 5.74 -3.95 14.58
N LEU A 266 6.73 -4.03 15.46
CA LEU A 266 7.77 -5.05 15.44
C LEU A 266 7.19 -6.46 15.53
N ALA A 267 6.35 -6.72 16.54
CA ALA A 267 5.76 -8.04 16.74
C ALA A 267 4.84 -8.46 15.57
N SER A 268 4.22 -7.49 14.89
CA SER A 268 3.28 -7.77 13.80
C SER A 268 3.95 -7.94 12.45
N PHE A 269 4.96 -7.12 12.12
CA PHE A 269 5.42 -6.95 10.74
C PHE A 269 6.93 -7.14 10.51
N ALA A 270 7.77 -7.19 11.55
CA ALA A 270 9.21 -7.36 11.38
C ALA A 270 9.60 -8.74 10.81
N GLY A 271 8.74 -9.74 10.96
CA GLY A 271 9.00 -11.12 10.54
C GLY A 271 8.72 -11.42 9.07
N ASN A 272 8.20 -10.48 8.27
CA ASN A 272 7.85 -10.72 6.86
C ASN A 272 9.09 -10.70 5.95
N ASN A 273 10.08 -11.51 6.30
CA ASN A 273 11.37 -11.57 5.61
C ASN A 273 11.22 -11.98 4.15
N SER A 274 10.28 -12.89 3.84
CA SER A 274 10.06 -13.31 2.45
C SER A 274 9.56 -12.18 1.55
N ALA A 275 8.67 -11.30 2.04
CA ALA A 275 8.26 -10.13 1.27
C ALA A 275 9.44 -9.17 1.07
N LYS A 276 10.19 -8.90 2.13
CA LYS A 276 11.39 -8.05 2.08
C LYS A 276 12.45 -8.58 1.12
N ASP A 277 12.77 -9.87 1.19
CA ASP A 277 13.77 -10.52 0.36
C ASP A 277 13.34 -10.52 -1.12
N LEU A 278 12.05 -10.74 -1.40
CA LEU A 278 11.51 -10.66 -2.75
C LEU A 278 11.58 -9.23 -3.30
N THR A 279 11.17 -8.22 -2.52
CA THR A 279 11.34 -6.80 -2.89
C THR A 279 12.80 -6.47 -3.18
N ILE A 280 13.73 -6.91 -2.32
CA ILE A 280 15.15 -6.62 -2.54
C ILE A 280 15.67 -7.29 -3.81
N ARG A 281 15.33 -8.57 -4.00
CA ARG A 281 15.77 -9.32 -5.17
C ARG A 281 15.29 -8.66 -6.46
N GLU A 282 13.99 -8.39 -6.54
CA GLU A 282 13.37 -7.87 -7.75
C GLU A 282 13.79 -6.43 -8.06
N THR A 283 13.89 -5.58 -7.04
CA THR A 283 14.20 -4.14 -7.24
C THR A 283 15.71 -3.86 -7.38
N PHE A 284 16.57 -4.59 -6.65
CA PHE A 284 18.01 -4.29 -6.59
C PHE A 284 18.87 -5.39 -7.21
N THR A 285 18.74 -6.65 -6.76
CA THR A 285 19.61 -7.75 -7.22
C THR A 285 19.46 -7.97 -8.73
N ASP A 286 18.21 -8.01 -9.20
CA ASP A 286 17.88 -8.29 -10.59
C ASP A 286 17.87 -7.01 -11.46
N PHE A 287 18.20 -5.83 -10.90
CA PHE A 287 18.08 -4.54 -11.56
C PHE A 287 18.75 -4.50 -12.94
N PHE A 288 20.03 -4.88 -13.05
CA PHE A 288 20.73 -4.81 -14.34
C PHE A 288 20.19 -5.82 -15.36
N ALA A 289 19.79 -7.01 -14.91
CA ALA A 289 19.13 -7.97 -15.79
C ALA A 289 17.80 -7.42 -16.31
N SER A 290 17.03 -6.74 -15.46
CA SER A 290 15.78 -6.08 -15.86
C SER A 290 16.02 -4.95 -16.85
N VAL A 291 17.07 -4.13 -16.67
CA VAL A 291 17.44 -3.09 -17.65
C VAL A 291 17.84 -3.71 -18.98
N GLU A 292 18.67 -4.76 -18.99
CA GLU A 292 19.08 -5.46 -20.21
C GLU A 292 17.89 -6.09 -20.96
N GLN A 293 16.88 -6.57 -20.24
CA GLN A 293 15.63 -7.09 -20.84
C GLN A 293 14.83 -6.02 -21.58
N THR A 294 15.07 -4.73 -21.35
CA THR A 294 14.47 -3.64 -22.14
C THR A 294 15.12 -3.49 -23.52
N GLY A 295 16.32 -4.04 -23.71
CA GLY A 295 17.19 -3.79 -24.85
C GLY A 295 18.17 -2.63 -24.64
N PHE A 296 18.15 -1.97 -23.48
CA PHE A 296 19.09 -0.91 -23.13
C PHE A 296 20.41 -1.48 -22.58
N LEU A 297 21.54 -1.02 -23.12
CA LEU A 297 22.87 -1.36 -22.63
C LEU A 297 23.39 -0.25 -21.74
N VAL A 298 23.61 -0.54 -20.46
CA VAL A 298 24.13 0.42 -19.50
C VAL A 298 25.63 0.66 -19.74
N PRO A 299 26.08 1.89 -20.05
CA PRO A 299 27.50 2.20 -20.19
C PRO A 299 28.26 1.96 -18.88
N GLU A 300 29.49 1.47 -18.95
CA GLU A 300 30.30 1.08 -17.77
C GLU A 300 30.40 2.17 -16.69
N ALA A 301 30.62 3.43 -17.11
CA ALA A 301 30.69 4.55 -16.17
C ALA A 301 29.36 4.80 -15.44
N LEU A 302 28.23 4.65 -16.14
CA LEU A 302 26.90 4.78 -15.56
C LEU A 302 26.57 3.59 -14.65
N ARG A 303 27.02 2.38 -15.03
CA ARG A 303 26.85 1.16 -14.24
C ARG A 303 27.47 1.30 -12.86
N ALA A 304 28.72 1.75 -12.77
CA ALA A 304 29.41 1.93 -11.50
C ALA A 304 28.69 2.93 -10.57
N GLU A 305 28.13 4.01 -11.12
CA GLU A 305 27.35 4.97 -10.35
C GLU A 305 26.02 4.38 -9.86
N LEU A 306 25.29 3.68 -10.74
CA LEU A 306 24.05 2.99 -10.40
C LEU A 306 24.28 1.96 -9.29
N GLU A 307 25.29 1.10 -9.43
CA GLU A 307 25.66 0.11 -8.41
C GLU A 307 25.91 0.76 -7.05
N SER A 308 26.68 1.84 -7.00
CA SER A 308 26.95 2.55 -5.74
C SER A 308 25.68 3.06 -5.06
N ARG A 309 24.72 3.59 -5.83
CA ARG A 309 23.49 4.17 -5.28
C ARG A 309 22.47 3.10 -4.90
N LEU A 310 22.31 2.08 -5.74
CA LEU A 310 21.41 0.95 -5.49
C LEU A 310 21.84 0.16 -4.26
N ASN A 311 23.14 -0.09 -4.08
CA ASN A 311 23.66 -0.75 -2.87
C ASN A 311 23.31 0.03 -1.60
N GLY A 312 23.37 1.37 -1.65
CA GLY A 312 22.99 2.22 -0.52
C GLY A 312 21.49 2.14 -0.19
N LEU A 313 20.62 2.08 -1.20
CA LEU A 313 19.18 1.91 -1.00
C LEU A 313 18.83 0.50 -0.52
N GLU A 314 19.45 -0.52 -1.10
CA GLU A 314 19.26 -1.92 -0.71
C GLU A 314 19.59 -2.11 0.77
N GLU A 315 20.74 -1.61 1.22
CA GLU A 315 21.19 -1.68 2.62
C GLU A 315 20.17 -1.04 3.57
N LEU A 316 19.57 0.09 3.17
CA LEU A 316 18.50 0.74 3.94
C LEU A 316 17.24 -0.14 3.98
N VAL A 317 16.79 -0.70 2.87
CA VAL A 317 15.58 -1.56 2.86
C VAL A 317 15.81 -2.83 3.70
N ARG A 318 17.01 -3.42 3.59
CA ARG A 318 17.40 -4.64 4.30
C ARG A 318 17.40 -4.44 5.80
N ASN A 319 18.07 -3.40 6.29
CA ASN A 319 18.42 -3.26 7.71
C ASN A 319 17.56 -2.26 8.48
N ASN A 320 16.71 -1.48 7.81
CA ASN A 320 15.88 -0.49 8.48
C ASN A 320 14.50 -1.05 8.84
N LEU A 321 14.07 -0.79 10.07
CA LEU A 321 12.76 -1.10 10.63
C LEU A 321 11.98 0.17 10.99
N GLU A 322 12.18 1.24 10.20
CA GLU A 322 11.69 2.61 10.42
C GLU A 322 10.20 2.71 10.67
N THR A 323 9.40 2.11 9.78
CA THR A 323 7.95 2.17 9.87
C THR A 323 7.29 0.99 9.18
N VAL A 324 5.98 0.87 9.36
CA VAL A 324 5.14 -0.09 8.64
C VAL A 324 4.88 0.45 7.24
N VAL A 325 5.32 -0.30 6.24
CA VAL A 325 5.02 -0.05 4.83
C VAL A 325 4.02 -1.09 4.33
N MET A 326 3.19 -0.72 3.36
CA MET A 326 2.28 -1.63 2.68
C MET A 326 3.03 -2.56 1.71
N GLY A 327 4.11 -2.07 1.08
CA GLY A 327 5.06 -2.83 0.27
C GLY A 327 4.70 -2.92 -1.21
N ASP A 328 3.41 -2.93 -1.55
CA ASP A 328 2.90 -2.96 -2.93
C ASP A 328 1.87 -1.83 -3.17
N PHE A 329 2.23 -0.59 -2.87
CA PHE A 329 1.30 0.54 -2.87
C PHE A 329 1.19 1.22 -4.24
N TRP A 330 0.21 0.83 -5.04
CA TRP A 330 -0.03 1.37 -6.39
C TRP A 330 -1.52 1.44 -6.78
N PRO A 331 -1.92 2.18 -7.82
CA PRO A 331 -3.34 2.35 -8.19
C PRO A 331 -4.12 1.06 -8.52
N GLY A 332 -3.42 -0.05 -8.80
CA GLY A 332 -4.04 -1.37 -9.02
C GLY A 332 -4.63 -1.97 -7.75
N ASN A 333 -4.07 -1.66 -6.58
CA ASN A 333 -4.49 -2.16 -5.27
C ASN A 333 -5.50 -1.24 -4.57
N ILE A 334 -6.12 -0.33 -5.33
CA ILE A 334 -7.13 0.61 -4.84
C ILE A 334 -8.46 0.34 -5.53
N LEU A 335 -9.46 -0.11 -4.77
CA LEU A 335 -10.83 -0.30 -5.26
C LEU A 335 -11.68 0.95 -5.02
N LEU A 336 -12.46 1.35 -6.03
CA LEU A 336 -13.37 2.48 -5.95
C LEU A 336 -14.83 2.01 -6.07
N SER A 337 -15.72 2.62 -5.27
CA SER A 337 -17.16 2.59 -5.51
C SER A 337 -17.67 4.00 -5.77
N PHE A 338 -18.71 4.10 -6.58
CA PHE A 338 -19.37 5.37 -6.89
C PHE A 338 -20.85 5.27 -6.55
N THR A 339 -21.44 6.39 -6.13
CA THR A 339 -22.88 6.53 -5.98
C THR A 339 -23.56 6.55 -7.36
N ASP A 340 -24.89 6.45 -7.39
CA ASP A 340 -25.67 6.58 -8.64
C ASP A 340 -25.52 7.97 -9.32
N LYS A 341 -24.94 8.95 -8.61
CA LYS A 341 -24.61 10.28 -9.12
C LYS A 341 -23.16 10.40 -9.65
N ALA A 342 -22.46 9.28 -9.78
CA ALA A 342 -21.04 9.22 -10.16
C ALA A 342 -20.12 10.00 -9.20
N GLU A 343 -20.49 10.09 -7.93
CA GLU A 343 -19.63 10.63 -6.88
C GLU A 343 -18.88 9.49 -6.20
N LEU A 344 -17.58 9.67 -5.93
CA LEU A 344 -16.78 8.69 -5.18
C LEU A 344 -17.44 8.41 -3.83
N ASP A 345 -17.81 7.16 -3.58
CA ASP A 345 -18.48 6.70 -2.37
C ASP A 345 -17.48 6.07 -1.41
N ARG A 346 -16.75 5.05 -1.87
CA ARG A 346 -15.74 4.32 -1.10
C ARG A 346 -14.44 4.19 -1.87
N LEU A 347 -13.33 4.26 -1.14
CA LEU A 347 -11.99 3.92 -1.60
C LEU A 347 -11.44 2.85 -0.65
N SER A 348 -11.07 1.68 -1.17
CA SER A 348 -10.54 0.57 -0.35
C SER A 348 -9.12 0.21 -0.79
N VAL A 349 -8.19 0.17 0.17
CA VAL A 349 -6.81 -0.28 -0.06
C VAL A 349 -6.73 -1.77 0.26
N ILE A 350 -6.31 -2.58 -0.71
CA ILE A 350 -6.29 -4.04 -0.62
C ILE A 350 -4.87 -4.60 -0.80
N ASP A 351 -4.75 -5.92 -0.70
CA ASP A 351 -3.55 -6.71 -1.03
C ASP A 351 -2.33 -6.50 -0.12
N TRP A 352 -2.56 -6.53 1.20
CA TRP A 352 -1.57 -6.18 2.23
C TRP A 352 -0.47 -7.24 2.49
N GLU A 353 -0.25 -8.19 1.60
CA GLU A 353 0.63 -9.34 1.86
C GLU A 353 2.13 -8.98 1.95
N PHE A 354 2.52 -7.87 1.33
CA PHE A 354 3.90 -7.33 1.40
C PHE A 354 4.13 -6.44 2.63
N THR A 355 3.14 -6.30 3.52
CA THR A 355 3.27 -5.44 4.69
C THR A 355 4.45 -5.87 5.55
N MET A 356 5.37 -4.95 5.79
CA MET A 356 6.63 -5.20 6.49
C MET A 356 7.12 -3.94 7.21
N LEU A 357 8.21 -4.06 7.97
CA LEU A 357 8.95 -2.89 8.43
C LEU A 357 10.07 -2.54 7.47
N ALA A 358 10.05 -1.32 6.93
CA ALA A 358 11.02 -0.81 5.98
C ALA A 358 11.03 0.75 6.00
N PRO A 359 11.95 1.39 5.26
CA PRO A 359 11.91 2.84 5.09
C PRO A 359 10.63 3.33 4.40
N ALA A 360 10.09 4.47 4.84
CA ALA A 360 8.87 5.06 4.28
C ALA A 360 8.99 5.41 2.79
N PHE A 361 10.21 5.61 2.28
CA PHE A 361 10.43 5.93 0.86
C PHE A 361 9.97 4.81 -0.08
N LEU A 362 9.86 3.58 0.41
CA LEU A 362 9.50 2.40 -0.38
C LEU A 362 8.10 2.55 -0.99
N ASP A 363 7.08 2.81 -0.16
CA ASP A 363 5.70 2.94 -0.65
C ASP A 363 5.50 4.19 -1.52
N VAL A 364 6.13 5.30 -1.15
CA VAL A 364 6.04 6.55 -1.90
C VAL A 364 6.70 6.40 -3.27
N GLY A 365 7.88 5.78 -3.32
CA GLY A 365 8.61 5.52 -4.54
C GLY A 365 7.90 4.50 -5.44
N ASN A 366 7.33 3.43 -4.88
CA ASN A 366 6.50 2.47 -5.61
C ASN A 366 5.31 3.20 -6.28
N PHE A 367 4.56 4.01 -5.53
CA PHE A 367 3.42 4.77 -6.07
C PHE A 367 3.83 5.74 -7.19
N ILE A 368 4.90 6.51 -6.99
CA ILE A 368 5.43 7.42 -8.02
C ILE A 368 5.84 6.63 -9.26
N GLY A 369 6.57 5.52 -9.08
CA GLY A 369 7.06 4.67 -10.16
C GLY A 369 5.93 4.12 -11.02
N GLU A 370 4.90 3.55 -10.38
CA GLU A 370 3.74 3.00 -11.09
C GLU A 370 2.91 4.09 -11.78
N VAL A 371 2.65 5.22 -11.12
CA VAL A 371 1.90 6.33 -11.75
C VAL A 371 2.67 6.90 -12.95
N PHE A 372 3.98 7.09 -12.82
CA PHE A 372 4.83 7.56 -13.91
C PHE A 372 4.82 6.57 -15.09
N LEU A 373 5.00 5.28 -14.81
CA LEU A 373 5.07 4.23 -15.82
C LEU A 373 3.74 4.06 -16.56
N ILE A 374 2.61 4.11 -15.84
CA ILE A 374 1.27 4.04 -16.45
C ILE A 374 1.00 5.27 -17.32
N HIS A 375 1.34 6.47 -16.82
CA HIS A 375 1.21 7.69 -17.60
C HIS A 375 2.08 7.67 -18.87
N TYR A 376 3.29 7.11 -18.77
CA TYR A 376 4.23 7.11 -19.87
C TYR A 376 3.79 6.23 -21.06
N PHE A 377 3.25 5.04 -20.78
CA PHE A 377 2.90 4.06 -21.83
C PHE A 377 1.40 3.91 -22.06
N GLU A 378 0.59 3.88 -21.01
CA GLU A 378 -0.80 3.41 -21.15
C GLU A 378 -1.77 4.55 -21.41
N SER A 379 -1.50 5.73 -20.84
CA SER A 379 -2.39 6.88 -20.93
C SER A 379 -1.66 8.20 -20.72
N ASN A 380 -1.67 9.06 -21.74
CA ASN A 380 -1.13 10.43 -21.67
C ASN A 380 -2.15 11.44 -21.10
N ASP A 381 -3.06 10.96 -20.24
CA ASP A 381 -4.13 11.76 -19.66
C ASP A 381 -3.61 12.53 -18.42
N ALA A 382 -3.99 13.81 -18.32
CA ALA A 382 -3.70 14.69 -17.18
C ALA A 382 -4.11 14.10 -15.83
N VAL A 383 -5.04 13.15 -15.81
CA VAL A 383 -5.55 12.51 -14.60
C VAL A 383 -4.44 11.96 -13.69
N TYR A 384 -3.36 11.40 -14.27
CA TYR A 384 -2.24 10.86 -13.49
C TYR A 384 -1.35 11.96 -12.90
N ILE A 385 -1.22 13.09 -13.60
CA ILE A 385 -0.51 14.28 -13.10
C ILE A 385 -1.27 14.85 -11.90
N VAL A 386 -2.59 15.03 -12.04
CA VAL A 386 -3.47 15.53 -10.98
C VAL A 386 -3.47 14.60 -9.76
N LEU A 387 -3.53 13.28 -10.00
CA LEU A 387 -3.45 12.26 -8.95
C LEU A 387 -2.14 12.38 -8.17
N LEU A 388 -1.00 12.41 -8.89
CA LEU A 388 0.33 12.39 -8.30
C LEU A 388 0.61 13.67 -7.52
N GLU A 389 0.27 14.82 -8.09
CA GLU A 389 0.41 16.12 -7.45
C GLU A 389 -0.39 16.19 -6.14
N ALA A 390 -1.65 15.76 -6.15
CA ALA A 390 -2.48 15.72 -4.95
C ALA A 390 -1.95 14.73 -3.90
N PHE A 391 -1.47 13.56 -4.32
CA PHE A 391 -0.87 12.56 -3.45
C PHE A 391 0.38 13.08 -2.73
N ILE A 392 1.33 13.65 -3.48
CA ILE A 392 2.59 14.13 -2.95
C ILE A 392 2.35 15.29 -1.98
N ASN A 393 1.51 16.25 -2.36
CA ASN A 393 1.17 17.39 -1.50
C ASN A 393 0.53 16.93 -0.18
N ALA A 394 -0.40 15.98 -0.24
CA ALA A 394 -1.04 15.44 0.94
C ALA A 394 -0.05 14.71 1.86
N TYR A 395 0.78 13.83 1.29
CA TYR A 395 1.75 13.05 2.04
C TYR A 395 2.75 13.98 2.76
N ARG A 396 3.37 14.91 2.04
CA ARG A 396 4.36 15.84 2.60
C ARG A 396 3.81 16.74 3.69
N SER A 397 2.52 17.08 3.62
CA SER A 397 1.88 17.94 4.64
C SER A 397 1.71 17.27 6.01
N LEU A 398 1.82 15.94 6.09
CA LEU A 398 1.51 15.16 7.28
C LEU A 398 2.72 14.42 7.87
N VAL A 399 3.82 14.29 7.15
CA VAL A 399 5.05 13.65 7.65
C VAL A 399 6.04 14.68 8.18
N GLN A 400 6.83 14.29 9.18
CA GLN A 400 7.82 15.20 9.78
C GLN A 400 9.07 15.37 8.91
N ALA A 401 9.48 14.30 8.24
CA ALA A 401 10.65 14.28 7.38
C ALA A 401 10.37 13.41 6.16
N LEU A 402 10.94 13.82 5.03
CA LEU A 402 11.02 12.99 3.83
C LEU A 402 12.39 13.17 3.19
N ASP A 403 12.84 12.16 2.46
CA ASP A 403 14.03 12.22 1.62
C ASP A 403 13.60 12.08 0.15
N PRO A 404 13.39 13.20 -0.55
CA PRO A 404 12.94 13.18 -1.95
C PRO A 404 13.89 12.43 -2.88
N GLU A 405 15.20 12.48 -2.63
CA GLU A 405 16.21 11.81 -3.47
C GLU A 405 16.11 10.30 -3.34
N LYS A 406 15.99 9.78 -2.10
CA LYS A 406 15.80 8.33 -1.89
C LYS A 406 14.47 7.83 -2.46
N ILE A 407 13.40 8.62 -2.32
CA ILE A 407 12.09 8.30 -2.89
C ILE A 407 12.19 8.19 -4.41
N LEU A 408 12.80 9.18 -5.07
CA LEU A 408 12.92 9.19 -6.52
C LEU A 408 13.86 8.07 -7.03
N ALA A 409 14.98 7.84 -6.34
CA ALA A 409 15.89 6.77 -6.71
C ALA A 409 15.24 5.38 -6.55
N TYR A 410 14.45 5.16 -5.49
CA TYR A 410 13.66 3.94 -5.34
C TYR A 410 12.59 3.82 -6.44
N ALA A 411 11.89 4.92 -6.78
CA ALA A 411 10.94 4.93 -7.89
C ALA A 411 11.60 4.53 -9.21
N GLY A 412 12.82 5.01 -9.48
CA GLY A 412 13.59 4.62 -10.65
C GLY A 412 13.96 3.14 -10.68
N ALA A 413 14.38 2.59 -9.55
CA ALA A 413 14.66 1.16 -9.39
C ALA A 413 13.39 0.32 -9.61
N HIS A 414 12.28 0.72 -9.00
CA HIS A 414 10.98 0.06 -9.16
C HIS A 414 10.48 0.07 -10.61
N ILE A 415 10.64 1.19 -11.34
CA ILE A 415 10.27 1.25 -12.75
C ILE A 415 11.09 0.24 -13.58
N MET A 416 12.39 0.08 -13.31
CA MET A 416 13.22 -0.89 -14.03
C MET A 416 12.82 -2.33 -13.72
N LEU A 417 12.34 -2.62 -12.51
CA LEU A 417 11.69 -3.89 -12.18
C LEU A 417 10.40 -4.10 -12.99
N ALA A 418 9.51 -3.10 -13.03
CA ALA A 418 8.18 -3.27 -13.61
C ALA A 418 8.16 -3.24 -15.15
N LEU A 419 9.13 -2.57 -15.79
CA LEU A 419 9.13 -2.32 -17.23
C LEU A 419 9.21 -3.59 -18.10
N PRO A 420 10.08 -4.59 -17.85
CA PRO A 420 10.11 -5.82 -18.66
C PRO A 420 8.76 -6.54 -18.69
N ARG A 421 8.09 -6.64 -17.54
CA ARG A 421 6.74 -7.23 -17.42
C ARG A 421 5.72 -6.49 -18.30
N ARG A 422 5.87 -5.17 -18.46
CA ARG A 422 5.01 -4.36 -19.34
C ARG A 422 5.33 -4.60 -20.80
N ILE A 423 6.61 -4.65 -21.17
CA ILE A 423 7.04 -4.95 -22.55
C ILE A 423 6.48 -6.31 -23.02
N GLU A 424 6.38 -7.29 -22.14
CA GLU A 424 5.84 -8.62 -22.46
C GLU A 424 4.31 -8.71 -22.38
N SER A 425 3.65 -7.72 -21.77
CA SER A 425 2.22 -7.73 -21.54
C SER A 425 1.44 -7.22 -22.75
N VAL A 426 0.51 -8.05 -23.25
CA VAL A 426 -0.44 -7.67 -24.31
C VAL A 426 -1.39 -6.52 -23.92
N LYS A 427 -1.44 -6.15 -22.63
CA LYS A 427 -2.25 -5.04 -22.10
C LYS A 427 -1.48 -3.72 -22.03
N SER A 428 -0.17 -3.73 -22.29
CA SER A 428 0.67 -2.55 -22.26
C SER A 428 1.00 -2.07 -23.67
N ARG A 429 1.25 -0.76 -23.82
CA ARG A 429 1.80 -0.18 -25.05
C ARG A 429 3.33 -0.10 -25.03
N ALA A 430 3.98 -0.52 -23.94
CA ALA A 430 5.43 -0.56 -23.86
C ALA A 430 6.00 -1.62 -24.81
N THR A 431 7.06 -1.27 -25.52
CA THR A 431 7.83 -2.20 -26.36
C THR A 431 9.32 -1.97 -26.16
N ARG A 432 10.16 -2.89 -26.63
CA ARG A 432 11.62 -2.70 -26.62
C ARG A 432 12.02 -1.48 -27.46
N GLU A 433 11.31 -1.22 -28.55
CA GLU A 433 11.58 -0.12 -29.48
C GLU A 433 11.24 1.25 -28.90
N ASN A 434 10.19 1.36 -28.08
CA ASN A 434 9.71 2.65 -27.57
C ASN A 434 10.13 2.96 -26.13
N SER A 435 10.74 2.01 -25.43
CA SER A 435 11.13 2.16 -24.01
C SER A 435 12.48 2.83 -23.80
N GLY A 436 13.38 2.82 -24.78
CA GLY A 436 14.74 3.37 -24.67
C GLY A 436 14.82 4.79 -24.07
N PRO A 437 14.09 5.80 -24.62
CA PRO A 437 14.11 7.15 -24.06
C PRO A 437 13.61 7.23 -22.61
N MET A 438 12.66 6.35 -22.23
CA MET A 438 12.18 6.29 -20.86
C MET A 438 13.25 5.70 -19.93
N VAL A 439 13.93 4.63 -20.36
CA VAL A 439 15.01 4.01 -19.59
C VAL A 439 16.10 5.04 -19.31
N GLU A 440 16.58 5.76 -20.33
CA GLU A 440 17.57 6.83 -20.15
C GLU A 440 17.12 7.92 -19.18
N GLN A 441 15.83 8.30 -19.24
CA GLN A 441 15.25 9.31 -18.37
C GLN A 441 15.13 8.82 -16.91
N VAL A 442 14.74 7.56 -16.72
CA VAL A 442 14.51 6.95 -15.41
C VAL A 442 15.80 6.54 -14.72
N LEU A 443 16.84 6.13 -15.44
CA LEU A 443 18.16 5.89 -14.81
C LEU A 443 18.70 7.14 -14.11
N LYS A 444 18.35 8.34 -14.62
CA LYS A 444 18.70 9.60 -13.98
C LYS A 444 17.90 9.88 -12.70
N PHE A 445 16.77 9.22 -12.47
CA PHE A 445 16.07 9.29 -11.17
C PHE A 445 16.94 8.73 -10.05
N ILE A 446 17.83 7.79 -10.40
CA ILE A 446 18.78 7.18 -9.47
C ILE A 446 20.04 8.03 -9.39
N THR A 447 20.61 8.44 -10.52
CA THR A 447 21.95 9.03 -10.58
C THR A 447 22.01 10.55 -10.47
N ASP A 448 20.98 11.27 -10.93
CA ASP A 448 21.02 12.73 -11.04
C ASP A 448 20.16 13.41 -9.95
N PRO A 449 20.77 13.90 -8.86
CA PRO A 449 20.03 14.66 -7.84
C PRO A 449 19.50 16.00 -8.38
N LYS A 450 19.97 16.48 -9.55
CA LYS A 450 19.55 17.74 -10.18
C LYS A 450 18.46 17.57 -11.22
N LEU A 451 17.98 16.37 -11.50
CA LEU A 451 16.73 16.20 -12.26
C LEU A 451 15.50 16.73 -11.50
N ALA A 452 15.71 17.05 -10.22
CA ALA A 452 14.89 17.87 -9.35
C ALA A 452 14.84 19.37 -9.68
N THR A 453 15.71 19.84 -10.55
CA THR A 453 15.91 21.24 -10.90
C THR A 453 15.89 21.38 -12.41
N GLN A 454 14.71 21.42 -13.03
CA GLN A 454 14.59 21.94 -14.39
C GLN A 454 13.97 23.33 -14.38
N LYS A 455 14.59 24.23 -15.16
CA LYS A 455 14.11 25.59 -15.40
C LYS A 455 12.82 25.51 -16.20
N SER A 456 11.73 26.04 -15.66
CA SER A 456 10.60 26.44 -16.48
C SER A 456 11.04 27.57 -17.43
N ASP A 457 10.61 27.51 -18.68
CA ASP A 457 10.68 28.63 -19.62
C ASP A 457 9.76 29.75 -19.12
N GLY A 458 10.26 30.52 -18.15
CA GLY A 458 9.47 31.54 -17.46
C GLY A 458 9.76 31.68 -15.96
N GLY A 459 11.03 31.71 -15.56
CA GLY A 459 11.46 32.37 -14.33
C GLY A 459 11.23 31.64 -13.00
N GLY A 460 12.14 30.72 -12.67
CA GLY A 460 12.40 30.22 -11.31
C GLY A 460 12.94 28.80 -11.32
N GLU A 461 14.17 28.57 -10.82
CA GLU A 461 14.64 27.22 -10.53
C GLU A 461 13.82 26.67 -9.35
N THR A 462 12.87 25.77 -9.61
CA THR A 462 12.24 24.99 -8.54
C THR A 462 13.14 23.81 -8.23
N SER A 463 13.69 23.77 -7.01
CA SER A 463 14.58 22.71 -6.50
C SER A 463 13.83 21.47 -5.98
N ASP A 464 12.58 21.29 -6.39
CA ASP A 464 11.72 20.22 -5.90
C ASP A 464 11.76 19.01 -6.84
N VAL A 465 12.37 17.92 -6.34
CA VAL A 465 12.49 16.61 -7.02
C VAL A 465 11.19 16.18 -7.69
N PHE A 466 10.08 16.35 -6.99
CA PHE A 466 8.80 15.86 -7.47
C PHE A 466 8.16 16.79 -8.51
N GLU A 467 8.41 18.10 -8.45
CA GLU A 467 8.02 18.99 -9.55
C GLU A 467 8.79 18.68 -10.82
N GLY A 468 10.05 18.21 -10.71
CA GLY A 468 10.79 17.64 -11.85
C GLY A 468 10.05 16.46 -12.48
N VAL A 469 9.59 15.50 -11.68
CA VAL A 469 8.80 14.35 -12.16
C VAL A 469 7.49 14.81 -12.81
N LEU A 470 6.75 15.72 -12.18
CA LEU A 470 5.50 16.25 -12.74
C LEU A 470 5.74 17.04 -14.02
N ALA A 471 6.84 17.80 -14.13
CA ALA A 471 7.24 18.51 -15.34
C ALA A 471 7.52 17.54 -16.49
N LEU A 472 8.23 16.44 -16.25
CA LEU A 472 8.44 15.39 -17.26
C LEU A 472 7.12 14.78 -17.74
N MET A 473 6.18 14.53 -16.82
CA MET A 473 4.85 14.03 -17.19
C MET A 473 4.08 15.07 -18.03
N ARG A 474 4.07 16.34 -17.62
CA ARG A 474 3.42 17.44 -18.37
C ARG A 474 4.05 17.64 -19.76
N GLU A 475 5.37 17.56 -19.86
CA GLU A 475 6.07 17.65 -21.15
C GLU A 475 5.63 16.52 -22.09
N ARG A 476 5.60 15.28 -21.59
CA ARG A 476 5.12 14.13 -22.37
C ARG A 476 3.65 14.27 -22.76
N GLN A 477 2.83 14.87 -21.89
CA GLN A 477 1.44 15.21 -22.21
C GLN A 477 1.32 16.09 -23.46
N THR A 478 2.20 17.09 -23.59
CA THR A 478 2.18 18.04 -24.71
C THR A 478 2.77 17.50 -26.00
N ARG A 479 3.68 16.53 -25.91
CA ARG A 479 4.24 15.82 -27.07
C ARG A 479 3.19 14.82 -27.56
N SER A 480 2.35 15.24 -28.50
CA SER A 480 1.42 14.36 -29.22
C SER A 480 2.14 13.08 -29.66
N LEU A 481 1.49 11.93 -29.47
CA LEU A 481 1.94 10.64 -30.00
C LEU A 481 1.73 10.68 -31.52
N ASP A 482 2.65 11.30 -32.24
CA ASP A 482 2.80 11.13 -33.69
C ASP A 482 3.35 9.73 -34.02
#